data_AF-A0A932TB52-F1
#
_entry.id   AF-A0A932TB52-F1
#
_cell.length_a   1.000
_cell.length_b   1.000
_cell.length_c   1.000
_cell.angle_alpha   90.00
_cell.angle_beta   90.00
_cell.angle_gamma   90.00
#
_symmetry.space_group_name_H-M   'P 1'
#
loop_
_entity.id
_entity.type
_entity.pdbx_description
1 polymer ?
#
loop_
_entity_poly.entity_id
_entity_poly.type
_entity_poly.pdbx_seq_one_letter_code
_entity_poly.pdbx_strand_id
1 'polypeptide(L)'
;FLAQNIYVKEDAIMNGSPVYDENSGHLFKPYTIKKLGKARVAIIGQAFPYTTIANPQRFIPDWSFGIKENEMQKMVNHIRTKEKPDAVIVLSHNGFDVDKKMAEVCTGIDFIMGGHTHDGIPEAVPVTNKGGVSYVCNAGSNGKFLNVLDLDIQNGKIKDFKFTLLPIFSDLVPENKEMKAFIESVRKPYLKDLNRVIATTDETLYRRGNFNGSWDQIICDALRSVKGADISLSPGFRWGTTMMPGQAITFDDLSTQTAMTYAETYARDFSGADIKITLEDVADNLFNPDPFLQSGGDMVRTGGISYTIDPRKPIGERITNIRLSNGKPLEANKMYKVAGWSTVGAKSPGEPVWETVETYMKEMKHFDKKNLKVDAPDMMGVKGNPGIVL
;
A
#
# COMPACT_ATOMS: atom_id res chain seq x y z
N PHE A 1 7.77 15.13 12.07
CA PHE A 1 7.36 14.62 10.75
C PHE A 1 7.95 15.53 9.67
N LEU A 2 8.44 14.99 8.56
CA LEU A 2 8.96 15.77 7.43
C LEU A 2 8.11 15.46 6.20
N ALA A 3 7.67 16.47 5.46
CA ALA A 3 7.00 16.28 4.18
C ALA A 3 7.08 17.54 3.33
N GLN A 4 7.58 17.40 2.11
CA GLN A 4 7.70 18.50 1.16
C GLN A 4 6.46 18.65 0.27
N ASN A 5 5.60 17.62 0.19
CA ASN A 5 4.47 17.59 -0.73
C ASN A 5 3.10 17.72 -0.06
N ILE A 6 3.04 18.19 1.18
CA ILE A 6 1.78 18.43 1.89
C ILE A 6 1.60 19.94 2.08
N TYR A 7 0.51 20.45 1.55
CA TYR A 7 0.16 21.86 1.61
C TYR A 7 -1.21 22.05 2.26
N VAL A 8 -1.38 23.17 2.96
CA VAL A 8 -2.70 23.62 3.43
C VAL A 8 -3.38 24.35 2.28
N LYS A 9 -4.67 24.09 2.05
CA LYS A 9 -5.46 24.79 1.02
C LYS A 9 -5.59 26.27 1.38
N GLU A 10 -5.66 27.13 0.37
CA GLU A 10 -5.69 28.59 0.58
C GLU A 10 -6.86 29.06 1.45
N ASP A 11 -8.06 28.51 1.23
CA ASP A 11 -9.25 28.77 2.03
C ASP A 11 -9.06 28.35 3.50
N ALA A 12 -8.44 27.20 3.73
CA ALA A 12 -8.12 26.72 5.06
C ALA A 12 -7.07 27.61 5.78
N ILE A 13 -6.06 28.12 5.05
CA ILE A 13 -5.10 29.11 5.59
C ILE A 13 -5.82 30.40 5.97
N MET A 14 -6.69 30.92 5.10
CA MET A 14 -7.48 32.12 5.39
C MET A 14 -8.39 31.95 6.62
N ASN A 15 -8.83 30.72 6.88
CA ASN A 15 -9.63 30.34 8.05
C ASN A 15 -8.78 30.00 9.30
N GLY A 16 -7.47 30.23 9.28
CA GLY A 16 -6.59 30.09 10.44
C GLY A 16 -6.10 28.67 10.69
N SER A 17 -6.11 27.78 9.69
CA SER A 17 -5.56 26.44 9.83
C SER A 17 -4.04 26.48 10.09
N PRO A 18 -3.51 25.64 10.99
CA PRO A 18 -2.07 25.58 11.24
C PRO A 18 -1.27 25.24 9.99
N VAL A 19 -0.21 25.99 9.74
CA VAL A 19 0.71 25.81 8.60
C VAL A 19 2.14 26.02 9.08
N TYR A 20 3.11 25.30 8.49
CA TYR A 20 4.53 25.45 8.85
C TYR A 20 5.14 26.70 8.23
N ASP A 21 4.78 27.02 6.99
CA ASP A 21 5.21 28.24 6.30
C ASP A 21 4.06 28.79 5.46
N GLU A 22 3.52 29.94 5.87
CA GLU A 22 2.39 30.62 5.20
C GLU A 22 2.73 31.03 3.76
N ASN A 23 3.99 31.39 3.47
CA ASN A 23 4.36 31.90 2.15
C ASN A 23 4.35 30.79 1.09
N SER A 24 4.74 29.58 1.49
CA SER A 24 4.80 28.43 0.59
C SER A 24 3.62 27.49 0.75
N GLY A 25 2.80 27.67 1.78
CA GLY A 25 1.66 26.82 2.12
C GLY A 25 2.04 25.44 2.66
N HIS A 26 3.33 25.15 2.89
CA HIS A 26 3.77 23.86 3.41
C HIS A 26 3.19 23.63 4.80
N LEU A 27 2.53 22.49 5.00
CA LEU A 27 1.99 22.11 6.30
C LEU A 27 3.09 21.63 7.26
N PHE A 28 4.13 21.00 6.73
CA PHE A 28 5.23 20.45 7.53
C PHE A 28 6.58 20.94 7.04
N LYS A 29 7.59 20.82 7.91
CA LYS A 29 8.98 21.05 7.53
C LYS A 29 9.37 20.10 6.38
N PRO A 30 9.87 20.60 5.24
CA PRO A 30 10.10 19.77 4.05
C PRO A 30 11.34 18.87 4.17
N TYR A 31 12.39 19.35 4.83
CA TYR A 31 13.66 18.62 4.98
C TYR A 31 14.37 18.97 6.29
N THR A 32 15.40 18.19 6.63
CA THR A 32 16.33 18.51 7.71
C THR A 32 17.77 18.18 7.29
N ILE A 33 18.74 18.90 7.85
CA ILE A 33 20.15 18.51 7.79
C ILE A 33 20.48 17.70 9.04
N LYS A 34 21.09 16.52 8.86
CA LYS A 34 21.62 15.69 9.94
C LYS A 34 23.14 15.64 9.84
N LYS A 35 23.81 15.78 10.99
CA LYS A 35 25.23 15.55 11.11
C LYS A 35 25.45 14.10 11.51
N LEU A 36 26.02 13.31 10.61
CA LEU A 36 26.36 11.90 10.83
C LEU A 36 27.89 11.80 10.88
N GLY A 37 28.45 11.82 12.10
CA GLY A 37 29.88 12.00 12.29
C GLY A 37 30.36 13.36 11.77
N LYS A 38 31.24 13.35 10.76
CA LYS A 38 31.70 14.58 10.07
C LYS A 38 30.84 14.95 8.87
N ALA A 39 30.01 14.04 8.37
CA ALA A 39 29.19 14.26 7.19
C ALA A 39 27.91 15.05 7.51
N ARG A 40 27.46 15.86 6.54
CA ARG A 40 26.17 16.55 6.53
C ARG A 40 25.27 15.89 5.50
N VAL A 41 24.17 15.29 5.95
CA VAL A 41 23.18 14.64 5.09
C VAL A 41 21.89 15.42 5.14
N ALA A 42 21.38 15.84 3.98
CA ALA A 42 20.03 16.36 3.86
C ALA A 42 19.04 15.21 3.71
N ILE A 43 17.98 15.23 4.51
CA ILE A 43 16.87 14.28 4.45
C ILE A 43 15.61 15.05 4.09
N ILE A 44 15.08 14.81 2.90
CA ILE A 44 13.81 15.37 2.40
C ILE A 44 12.71 14.36 2.72
N GLY A 45 11.60 14.82 3.30
CA GLY A 45 10.43 13.97 3.53
C GLY A 45 9.48 14.03 2.34
N GLN A 46 8.95 12.90 1.91
CA GLN A 46 7.96 12.79 0.84
C GLN A 46 6.83 11.85 1.31
N ALA A 47 5.64 12.42 1.52
CA ALA A 47 4.46 11.65 1.92
C ALA A 47 3.73 11.08 0.70
N PHE A 48 2.82 10.13 0.94
CA PHE A 48 2.05 9.50 -0.14
C PHE A 48 1.19 10.55 -0.88
N PRO A 49 1.36 10.72 -2.21
CA PRO A 49 0.77 11.83 -2.95
C PRO A 49 -0.75 11.71 -3.12
N TYR A 50 -1.32 10.51 -3.06
CA TYR A 50 -2.76 10.27 -3.30
C TYR A 50 -3.57 10.11 -2.01
N THR A 51 -3.05 10.59 -0.87
CA THR A 51 -3.67 10.40 0.45
C THR A 51 -5.13 10.86 0.49
N THR A 52 -5.47 11.97 -0.18
CA THR A 52 -6.82 12.56 -0.22
C THR A 52 -7.85 11.77 -1.03
N ILE A 53 -7.41 10.92 -1.96
CA ILE A 53 -8.31 10.06 -2.76
C ILE A 53 -8.30 8.61 -2.28
N ALA A 54 -7.21 8.18 -1.62
CA ALA A 54 -7.09 6.84 -1.03
C ALA A 54 -7.77 6.68 0.34
N ASN A 55 -8.10 7.81 1.00
CA ASN A 55 -8.76 7.84 2.29
C ASN A 55 -9.97 8.78 2.24
N PRO A 56 -10.94 8.65 3.16
CA PRO A 56 -12.03 9.60 3.24
C PRO A 56 -11.57 11.04 3.41
N GLN A 57 -11.95 11.89 2.45
CA GLN A 57 -11.56 13.31 2.43
C GLN A 57 -11.95 14.04 3.72
N ARG A 58 -13.03 13.61 4.38
CA ARG A 58 -13.49 14.13 5.68
C ARG A 58 -12.44 14.03 6.82
N PHE A 59 -11.43 13.19 6.69
CA PHE A 59 -10.35 13.08 7.69
C PHE A 59 -9.23 14.09 7.48
N ILE A 60 -9.14 14.67 6.28
CA ILE A 60 -8.09 15.58 5.83
C ILE A 60 -8.71 16.67 4.92
N PRO A 61 -9.70 17.43 5.44
CA PRO A 61 -10.46 18.38 4.62
C PRO A 61 -9.59 19.52 4.08
N ASP A 62 -8.56 19.91 4.83
CA ASP A 62 -7.83 21.17 4.63
C ASP A 62 -6.51 20.99 3.88
N TRP A 63 -6.11 19.75 3.62
CA TRP A 63 -4.78 19.44 3.11
C TRP A 63 -4.84 19.02 1.64
N SER A 64 -3.76 19.30 0.93
CA SER A 64 -3.52 18.81 -0.43
C SER A 64 -2.19 18.08 -0.48
N PHE A 65 -2.16 17.06 -1.32
CA PHE A 65 -1.03 16.16 -1.54
C PHE A 65 -0.80 16.06 -3.04
N GLY A 66 0.41 15.68 -3.45
CA GLY A 66 0.66 15.39 -4.86
C GLY A 66 2.10 15.05 -5.18
N ILE A 67 2.31 14.62 -6.41
CA ILE A 67 3.63 14.56 -7.03
C ILE A 67 3.88 15.94 -7.62
N LYS A 68 4.92 16.62 -7.14
CA LYS A 68 5.33 17.94 -7.61
C LYS A 68 6.83 17.91 -7.94
N GLU A 69 7.18 17.26 -9.04
CA GLU A 69 8.56 17.05 -9.48
C GLU A 69 9.32 18.37 -9.68
N ASN A 70 8.65 19.41 -10.17
CA ASN A 70 9.23 20.75 -10.31
C ASN A 70 9.56 21.39 -8.95
N GLU A 71 8.69 21.22 -7.95
CA GLU A 71 8.93 21.74 -6.60
C GLU A 71 10.01 20.92 -5.88
N MET A 72 10.04 19.59 -6.08
CA MET A 72 11.13 18.73 -5.62
C MET A 72 12.47 19.20 -6.21
N GLN A 73 12.54 19.46 -7.52
CA GLN A 73 13.78 19.92 -8.15
C GLN A 73 14.24 21.28 -7.59
N LYS A 74 13.32 22.23 -7.39
CA LYS A 74 13.64 23.52 -6.76
C LYS A 74 14.18 23.33 -5.34
N MET A 75 13.56 22.44 -4.55
CA MET A 75 13.98 22.10 -3.19
C MET A 75 15.39 21.50 -3.18
N VAL A 76 15.66 20.52 -4.05
CA VAL A 76 16.99 19.89 -4.16
C VAL A 76 18.04 20.91 -4.58
N ASN A 77 17.75 21.78 -5.55
CA ASN A 77 18.65 22.85 -5.98
C ASN A 77 18.96 23.83 -4.84
N HIS A 78 17.93 24.22 -4.08
CA HIS A 78 18.08 25.08 -2.90
C HIS A 78 19.00 24.42 -1.87
N ILE A 79 18.74 23.17 -1.50
CA ILE A 79 19.54 22.40 -0.54
C ILE A 79 20.99 22.29 -1.00
N ARG A 80 21.24 21.90 -2.26
CA ARG A 80 22.60 21.77 -2.81
C ARG A 80 23.34 23.10 -2.82
N THR A 81 22.66 24.21 -3.10
CA THR A 81 23.29 25.54 -3.23
C THR A 81 23.52 26.22 -1.88
N LYS A 82 22.52 26.17 -0.99
CA LYS A 82 22.51 26.89 0.29
C LYS A 82 23.08 26.06 1.42
N GLU A 83 22.59 24.84 1.58
CA GLU A 83 22.99 23.96 2.69
C GLU A 83 24.29 23.20 2.43
N LYS A 84 24.62 23.00 1.14
CA LYS A 84 25.82 22.31 0.65
C LYS A 84 26.10 21.00 1.42
N PRO A 85 25.11 20.07 1.51
CA PRO A 85 25.32 18.80 2.19
C PRO A 85 26.20 17.88 1.33
N ASP A 86 26.82 16.91 2.00
CA ASP A 86 27.64 15.89 1.36
C ASP A 86 26.77 14.83 0.66
N ALA A 87 25.53 14.64 1.14
CA ALA A 87 24.54 13.75 0.56
C ALA A 87 23.10 14.31 0.67
N VAL A 88 22.24 13.98 -0.31
CA VAL A 88 20.81 14.29 -0.33
C VAL A 88 20.03 12.99 -0.47
N ILE A 89 19.24 12.68 0.56
CA ILE A 89 18.38 11.49 0.64
C ILE A 89 16.91 11.93 0.69
N VAL A 90 16.07 11.30 -0.11
CA VAL A 90 14.60 11.43 0.00
C VAL A 90 14.07 10.22 0.77
N LEU A 91 13.43 10.47 1.91
CA LEU A 91 12.66 9.46 2.63
C LEU A 91 11.22 9.51 2.11
N SER A 92 10.88 8.54 1.26
CA SER A 92 9.68 8.58 0.43
C SER A 92 8.61 7.57 0.85
N HIS A 93 7.36 7.95 0.58
CA HIS A 93 6.20 7.09 0.64
C HIS A 93 5.38 7.17 -0.66
N ASN A 94 6.02 7.49 -1.79
CA ASN A 94 5.34 7.50 -3.09
C ASN A 94 4.99 6.09 -3.58
N GLY A 95 5.94 5.16 -3.41
CA GLY A 95 5.91 3.84 -4.03
C GLY A 95 7.07 3.63 -4.99
N PHE A 96 7.54 2.39 -5.13
CA PHE A 96 8.81 2.08 -5.79
C PHE A 96 8.93 2.60 -7.23
N ASP A 97 7.94 2.35 -8.09
CA ASP A 97 7.99 2.80 -9.48
C ASP A 97 7.85 4.32 -9.62
N VAL A 98 7.04 4.95 -8.77
CA VAL A 98 6.94 6.42 -8.69
C VAL A 98 8.27 7.03 -8.25
N ASP A 99 8.95 6.41 -7.29
CA ASP A 99 10.26 6.85 -6.80
C ASP A 99 11.35 6.67 -7.87
N LYS A 100 11.32 5.57 -8.64
CA LYS A 100 12.18 5.43 -9.82
C LYS A 100 11.93 6.54 -10.84
N LYS A 101 10.67 6.87 -11.11
CA LYS A 101 10.33 7.96 -12.02
C LYS A 101 10.78 9.32 -11.49
N MET A 102 10.62 9.57 -10.19
CA MET A 102 11.12 10.78 -9.53
C MET A 102 12.65 10.88 -9.64
N ALA A 103 13.37 9.79 -9.44
CA ALA A 103 14.82 9.73 -9.61
C ALA A 103 15.26 9.94 -11.08
N GLU A 104 14.46 9.54 -12.06
CA GLU A 104 14.74 9.76 -13.49
C GLU A 104 14.64 11.26 -13.87
N VAL A 105 13.68 11.98 -13.29
CA VAL A 105 13.39 13.36 -13.67
C VAL A 105 14.04 14.41 -12.76
N CYS A 106 14.32 14.08 -11.49
CA CYS A 106 14.89 15.00 -10.52
C CYS A 106 16.39 14.75 -10.31
N THR A 107 17.20 15.75 -10.64
CA THR A 107 18.67 15.68 -10.53
C THR A 107 19.15 16.15 -9.15
N GLY A 108 20.29 15.61 -8.71
CA GLY A 108 20.95 16.01 -7.46
C GLY A 108 20.46 15.28 -6.21
N ILE A 109 19.56 14.30 -6.34
CA ILE A 109 19.23 13.32 -5.30
C ILE A 109 20.26 12.17 -5.39
N ASP A 110 20.82 11.75 -4.26
CA ASP A 110 21.73 10.59 -4.24
C ASP A 110 20.96 9.28 -4.01
N PHE A 111 20.05 9.28 -3.02
CA PHE A 111 19.24 8.11 -2.66
C PHE A 111 17.77 8.46 -2.45
N ILE A 112 16.87 7.59 -2.87
CA ILE A 112 15.48 7.56 -2.46
C ILE A 112 15.24 6.27 -1.67
N MET A 113 14.94 6.42 -0.38
CA MET A 113 14.56 5.31 0.50
C MET A 113 13.04 5.32 0.62
N GLY A 114 12.39 4.46 -0.16
CA GLY A 114 10.95 4.46 -0.35
C GLY A 114 10.18 3.52 0.57
N GLY A 115 8.87 3.57 0.42
CA GLY A 115 7.88 2.80 1.16
C GLY A 115 6.64 2.56 0.29
N HIS A 116 5.46 2.48 0.92
CA HIS A 116 4.13 2.32 0.29
C HIS A 116 3.88 1.00 -0.44
N THR A 117 4.72 0.63 -1.40
CA THR A 117 4.54 -0.54 -2.26
C THR A 117 5.00 -1.86 -1.61
N HIS A 118 5.62 -1.77 -0.44
CA HIS A 118 6.05 -2.90 0.40
C HIS A 118 7.12 -3.80 -0.25
N ASP A 119 7.80 -3.35 -1.31
CA ASP A 119 8.84 -4.13 -1.98
C ASP A 119 10.06 -4.34 -1.09
N GLY A 120 10.51 -5.59 -0.96
CA GLY A 120 11.80 -5.92 -0.36
C GLY A 120 12.84 -5.91 -1.46
N ILE A 121 13.53 -4.79 -1.63
CA ILE A 121 14.50 -4.59 -2.71
C ILE A 121 15.89 -4.99 -2.19
N PRO A 122 16.49 -6.10 -2.66
CA PRO A 122 17.71 -6.63 -2.06
C PRO A 122 18.95 -5.77 -2.34
N GLU A 123 18.94 -4.99 -3.43
CA GLU A 123 20.03 -4.09 -3.83
C GLU A 123 19.50 -2.72 -4.24
N ALA A 124 20.23 -1.66 -3.93
CA ALA A 124 19.83 -0.31 -4.32
C ALA A 124 19.83 -0.16 -5.86
N VAL A 125 18.66 0.11 -6.45
CA VAL A 125 18.50 0.12 -7.91
C VAL A 125 19.00 1.43 -8.49
N PRO A 126 19.98 1.42 -9.41
CA PRO A 126 20.47 2.63 -10.05
C PRO A 126 19.45 3.18 -11.05
N VAL A 127 19.26 4.49 -11.03
CA VAL A 127 18.43 5.24 -11.98
C VAL A 127 19.26 6.39 -12.55
N THR A 128 19.54 6.31 -13.85
CA THR A 128 20.29 7.35 -14.56
C THR A 128 19.40 8.52 -14.91
N ASN A 129 19.86 9.75 -14.63
CA ASN A 129 19.21 11.00 -15.01
C ASN A 129 20.24 12.00 -15.57
N LYS A 130 19.78 13.19 -15.94
CA LYS A 130 20.63 14.24 -16.54
C LYS A 130 21.77 14.73 -15.64
N GLY A 131 21.69 14.49 -14.32
CA GLY A 131 22.66 14.92 -13.32
C GLY A 131 23.55 13.80 -12.78
N GLY A 132 23.41 12.56 -13.27
CA GLY A 132 24.17 11.41 -12.79
C GLY A 132 23.28 10.21 -12.49
N VAL A 133 23.60 9.49 -11.42
CA VAL A 133 22.86 8.31 -10.97
C VAL A 133 22.30 8.57 -9.58
N SER A 134 21.01 8.30 -9.42
CA SER A 134 20.33 8.22 -8.12
C SER A 134 20.00 6.76 -7.84
N TYR A 135 19.96 6.36 -6.58
CA TYR A 135 19.64 4.98 -6.20
C TYR A 135 18.30 4.90 -5.48
N VAL A 136 17.48 3.90 -5.78
CA VAL A 136 16.15 3.70 -5.17
C VAL A 136 16.09 2.36 -4.45
N CYS A 137 15.60 2.35 -3.21
CA CYS A 137 15.45 1.12 -2.43
C CYS A 137 14.27 1.17 -1.46
N ASN A 138 13.68 0.00 -1.17
CA ASN A 138 12.59 -0.19 -0.20
C ASN A 138 12.93 -1.33 0.76
N ALA A 139 12.41 -1.28 1.99
CA ALA A 139 12.72 -2.23 3.07
C ALA A 139 11.61 -3.28 3.31
N GLY A 140 10.74 -3.51 2.34
CA GLY A 140 9.59 -4.40 2.51
C GLY A 140 8.50 -3.80 3.41
N SER A 141 7.92 -4.64 4.28
CA SER A 141 6.85 -4.28 5.21
C SER A 141 6.88 -5.14 6.47
N ASN A 142 6.04 -4.80 7.46
CA ASN A 142 5.84 -5.57 8.69
C ASN A 142 7.12 -5.82 9.51
N GLY A 143 8.14 -4.95 9.37
CA GLY A 143 9.42 -5.15 10.05
C GLY A 143 10.17 -6.41 9.61
N LYS A 144 9.89 -6.95 8.41
CA LYS A 144 10.58 -8.13 7.87
C LYS A 144 12.04 -7.84 7.51
N PHE A 145 12.34 -6.62 7.10
CA PHE A 145 13.69 -6.20 6.75
C PHE A 145 14.05 -4.83 7.32
N LEU A 146 15.34 -4.59 7.46
CA LEU A 146 15.96 -3.30 7.76
C LEU A 146 16.93 -2.93 6.65
N ASN A 147 16.70 -1.78 6.01
CA ASN A 147 17.69 -1.21 5.08
C ASN A 147 18.83 -0.58 5.86
N VAL A 148 20.06 -0.99 5.55
CA VAL A 148 21.29 -0.36 6.03
C VAL A 148 22.04 0.21 4.82
N LEU A 149 22.27 1.52 4.86
CA LEU A 149 23.02 2.25 3.85
C LEU A 149 24.25 2.87 4.50
N ASP A 150 25.41 2.28 4.21
CA ASP A 150 26.71 2.80 4.62
C ASP A 150 27.26 3.70 3.50
N LEU A 151 27.64 4.94 3.82
CA LEU A 151 28.16 5.91 2.86
C LEU A 151 29.63 6.21 3.17
N ASP A 152 30.52 6.02 2.18
CA ASP A 152 31.89 6.55 2.24
C ASP A 152 31.90 7.98 1.71
N ILE A 153 32.08 8.95 2.61
CA ILE A 153 32.08 10.38 2.28
C ILE A 153 33.50 10.93 2.43
N GLN A 154 34.08 11.37 1.32
CA GLN A 154 35.42 11.96 1.27
C GLN A 154 35.38 13.31 0.56
N ASN A 155 36.04 14.31 1.15
CA ASN A 155 36.10 15.67 0.62
C ASN A 155 34.71 16.24 0.28
N GLY A 156 33.73 15.93 1.14
CA GLY A 156 32.34 16.38 1.04
C GLY A 156 31.52 15.78 -0.10
N LYS A 157 31.91 14.58 -0.57
CA LYS A 157 31.18 13.85 -1.62
C LYS A 157 31.14 12.35 -1.30
N ILE A 158 30.06 11.68 -1.72
CA ILE A 158 29.97 10.23 -1.70
C ILE A 158 31.00 9.67 -2.71
N LYS A 159 31.88 8.79 -2.24
CA LYS A 159 32.86 8.07 -3.06
C LYS A 159 32.41 6.65 -3.37
N ASP A 160 31.82 6.00 -2.38
CA ASP A 160 31.30 4.65 -2.48
C ASP A 160 30.16 4.47 -1.47
N PHE A 161 29.40 3.39 -1.60
CA PHE A 161 28.39 3.01 -0.64
C PHE A 161 28.22 1.50 -0.57
N LYS A 162 27.71 1.02 0.56
CA LYS A 162 27.23 -0.34 0.72
C LYS A 162 25.77 -0.33 1.12
N PHE A 163 24.95 -1.05 0.37
CA PHE A 163 23.56 -1.29 0.72
C PHE A 163 23.38 -2.72 1.22
N THR A 164 22.66 -2.89 2.33
CA THR A 164 22.31 -4.21 2.86
C THR A 164 20.83 -4.23 3.26
N LEU A 165 20.05 -5.14 2.68
CA LEU A 165 18.71 -5.49 3.14
C LEU A 165 18.82 -6.59 4.20
N LEU A 166 18.77 -6.23 5.48
CA LEU A 166 18.91 -7.18 6.58
C LEU A 166 17.56 -7.83 6.93
N PRO A 167 17.39 -9.15 6.80
CA PRO A 167 16.19 -9.82 7.27
C PRO A 167 16.15 -9.85 8.80
N ILE A 168 14.98 -9.59 9.38
CA ILE A 168 14.75 -9.62 10.83
C ILE A 168 14.11 -10.97 11.19
N PHE A 169 14.90 -11.85 11.79
CA PHE A 169 14.44 -13.12 12.35
C PHE A 169 14.41 -13.00 13.88
N SER A 170 13.22 -13.08 14.48
CA SER A 170 13.02 -12.98 15.94
C SER A 170 13.82 -14.01 16.72
N ASP A 171 14.04 -15.18 16.13
CA ASP A 171 14.73 -16.30 16.80
C ASP A 171 16.26 -16.13 16.77
N LEU A 172 16.77 -15.15 16.01
CA LEU A 172 18.20 -14.84 15.89
C LEU A 172 18.60 -13.51 16.52
N VAL A 173 17.63 -12.63 16.83
CA VAL A 173 17.88 -11.30 17.40
C VAL A 173 17.22 -11.21 18.77
N PRO A 174 17.98 -10.93 19.85
CA PRO A 174 17.39 -10.81 21.18
C PRO A 174 16.39 -9.65 21.22
N GLU A 175 15.22 -9.91 21.81
CA GLU A 175 14.20 -8.89 22.02
C GLU A 175 14.71 -7.78 22.96
N ASN A 176 14.30 -6.54 22.67
CA ASN A 176 14.51 -5.45 23.61
C ASN A 176 13.49 -5.57 24.76
N LYS A 177 13.97 -5.76 25.99
CA LYS A 177 13.13 -6.01 27.18
C LYS A 177 12.16 -4.86 27.48
N GLU A 178 12.59 -3.61 27.31
CA GLU A 178 11.75 -2.43 27.56
C GLU A 178 10.63 -2.34 26.53
N MET A 179 10.95 -2.55 25.25
CA MET A 179 9.95 -2.57 24.17
C MET A 179 8.95 -3.72 24.33
N LYS A 180 9.41 -4.91 24.72
CA LYS A 180 8.52 -6.03 25.03
C LYS A 180 7.55 -5.68 26.15
N ALA A 181 8.05 -5.18 27.28
CA ALA A 181 7.20 -4.79 28.40
C ALA A 181 6.19 -3.71 28.00
N PHE A 182 6.60 -2.76 27.14
CA PHE A 182 5.70 -1.77 26.58
C PHE A 182 4.59 -2.42 25.73
N ILE A 183 4.92 -3.28 24.77
CA ILE A 183 3.94 -3.98 23.92
C ILE A 183 2.99 -4.82 24.76
N GLU A 184 3.50 -5.58 25.73
CA GLU A 184 2.69 -6.37 26.66
C GLU A 184 1.74 -5.48 27.46
N SER A 185 2.20 -4.33 27.95
CA SER A 185 1.36 -3.39 28.69
C SER A 185 0.23 -2.81 27.84
N VAL A 186 0.51 -2.46 26.57
CA VAL A 186 -0.48 -1.93 25.62
C VAL A 186 -1.51 -2.99 25.25
N ARG A 187 -1.08 -4.25 25.08
CA ARG A 187 -1.96 -5.37 24.69
C ARG A 187 -2.75 -5.94 25.85
N LYS A 188 -2.26 -5.82 27.09
CA LYS A 188 -2.85 -6.43 28.30
C LYS A 188 -4.37 -6.23 28.44
N PRO A 189 -4.94 -5.04 28.22
CA PRO A 189 -6.39 -4.83 28.35
C PRO A 189 -7.22 -5.61 27.32
N TYR A 190 -6.61 -6.01 26.19
CA TYR A 190 -7.30 -6.58 25.03
C TYR A 190 -7.01 -8.07 24.84
N LEU A 191 -6.17 -8.70 25.66
CA LEU A 191 -5.73 -10.09 25.48
C LEU A 191 -6.89 -11.09 25.38
N LYS A 192 -8.00 -10.85 26.08
CA LYS A 192 -9.20 -11.69 25.98
C LYS A 192 -9.75 -11.72 24.56
N ASP A 193 -9.81 -10.57 23.90
CA ASP A 193 -10.32 -10.45 22.54
C ASP A 193 -9.25 -10.89 21.54
N LEU A 194 -8.00 -10.41 21.68
CA LEU A 194 -6.91 -10.72 20.76
C LEU A 194 -6.64 -12.24 20.68
N ASN A 195 -6.65 -12.96 21.81
CA ASN A 195 -6.40 -14.40 21.85
C ASN A 195 -7.64 -15.25 21.55
N ARG A 196 -8.78 -14.63 21.27
CA ARG A 196 -10.03 -15.36 21.04
C ARG A 196 -9.94 -16.10 19.72
N VAL A 197 -9.93 -17.43 19.78
CA VAL A 197 -9.98 -18.30 18.60
C VAL A 197 -11.34 -18.20 17.94
N ILE A 198 -11.34 -18.00 16.63
CA ILE A 198 -12.55 -17.85 15.79
C ILE A 198 -12.71 -19.05 14.85
N ALA A 199 -11.61 -19.53 14.28
CA ALA A 199 -11.59 -20.65 13.33
C ALA A 199 -10.20 -21.32 13.31
N THR A 200 -10.00 -22.29 12.41
CA THR A 200 -8.72 -22.97 12.14
C THR A 200 -8.51 -23.11 10.64
N THR A 201 -7.28 -23.38 10.20
CA THR A 201 -6.96 -23.55 8.77
C THR A 201 -5.93 -24.65 8.55
N ASP A 202 -6.11 -25.48 7.52
CA ASP A 202 -5.10 -26.40 6.97
C ASP A 202 -4.35 -25.78 5.78
N GLU A 203 -4.76 -24.59 5.34
CA GLU A 203 -4.14 -23.86 4.24
C GLU A 203 -3.34 -22.66 4.73
N THR A 204 -2.33 -22.27 3.93
CA THR A 204 -1.65 -20.98 4.11
C THR A 204 -2.61 -19.85 3.78
N LEU A 205 -2.85 -18.94 4.73
CA LEU A 205 -3.66 -17.75 4.52
C LEU A 205 -2.77 -16.54 4.25
N TYR A 206 -2.89 -15.91 3.08
CA TYR A 206 -2.08 -14.75 2.70
C TYR A 206 -2.91 -13.69 1.96
N ARG A 207 -2.44 -12.42 2.04
CA ARG A 207 -3.04 -11.26 1.37
C ARG A 207 -2.28 -10.77 0.14
N ARG A 208 -0.94 -10.75 0.23
CA ARG A 208 -0.12 -10.02 -0.74
C ARG A 208 -0.11 -10.75 -2.09
N GLY A 209 -0.41 -10.00 -3.14
CA GLY A 209 -0.41 -10.43 -4.55
C GLY A 209 -1.15 -9.39 -5.39
N ASN A 210 -0.97 -9.44 -6.72
CA ASN A 210 -1.66 -8.48 -7.61
C ASN A 210 -3.18 -8.70 -7.65
N PHE A 211 -3.65 -9.90 -7.27
CA PHE A 211 -5.05 -10.33 -7.25
C PHE A 211 -5.36 -11.00 -5.89
N ASN A 212 -6.45 -11.78 -5.79
CA ASN A 212 -6.83 -12.42 -4.52
C ASN A 212 -5.70 -13.29 -3.94
N GLY A 213 -5.47 -13.14 -2.64
CA GLY A 213 -4.90 -14.19 -1.80
C GLY A 213 -5.99 -15.02 -1.09
N SER A 214 -5.58 -16.05 -0.36
CA SER A 214 -6.50 -16.90 0.41
C SER A 214 -7.20 -16.16 1.55
N TRP A 215 -6.57 -15.16 2.16
CA TRP A 215 -7.26 -14.27 3.11
C TRP A 215 -8.32 -13.41 2.42
N ASP A 216 -8.02 -12.90 1.23
CA ASP A 216 -8.98 -12.11 0.46
C ASP A 216 -10.19 -12.93 0.04
N GLN A 217 -9.96 -14.20 -0.32
CA GLN A 217 -11.03 -15.12 -0.65
C GLN A 217 -12.01 -15.28 0.53
N ILE A 218 -11.49 -15.51 1.75
CA ILE A 218 -12.34 -15.61 2.94
C ILE A 218 -13.15 -14.31 3.18
N ILE A 219 -12.52 -13.15 3.01
CA ILE A 219 -13.20 -11.85 3.17
C ILE A 219 -14.31 -11.70 2.13
N CYS A 220 -14.03 -12.03 0.87
CA CYS A 220 -14.98 -11.98 -0.23
C CYS A 220 -16.15 -12.95 0.00
N ASP A 221 -15.88 -14.19 0.38
CA ASP A 221 -16.91 -15.18 0.64
C ASP A 221 -17.76 -14.82 1.86
N ALA A 222 -17.17 -14.25 2.91
CA ALA A 222 -17.91 -13.71 4.04
C ALA A 222 -18.86 -12.58 3.64
N LEU A 223 -18.37 -11.61 2.85
CA LEU A 223 -19.19 -10.51 2.33
C LEU A 223 -20.37 -11.04 1.52
N ARG A 224 -20.15 -12.03 0.64
CA ARG A 224 -21.21 -12.63 -0.17
C ARG A 224 -22.21 -13.41 0.66
N SER A 225 -21.74 -14.28 1.55
CA SER A 225 -22.58 -15.15 2.37
C SER A 225 -23.43 -14.32 3.35
N VAL A 226 -22.79 -13.49 4.16
CA VAL A 226 -23.46 -12.78 5.27
C VAL A 226 -24.34 -11.64 4.74
N LYS A 227 -23.96 -10.98 3.65
CA LYS A 227 -24.77 -9.90 3.05
C LYS A 227 -25.76 -10.42 2.00
N GLY A 228 -25.71 -11.70 1.62
CA GLY A 228 -26.49 -12.27 0.53
C GLY A 228 -26.27 -11.52 -0.78
N ALA A 229 -25.00 -11.34 -1.18
CA ALA A 229 -24.59 -10.62 -2.37
C ALA A 229 -24.13 -11.58 -3.48
N ASP A 230 -24.40 -11.21 -4.73
CA ASP A 230 -23.97 -11.97 -5.90
C ASP A 230 -22.45 -11.94 -6.04
N ILE A 231 -21.88 -10.75 -5.81
CA ILE A 231 -20.47 -10.40 -6.03
C ILE A 231 -19.94 -9.68 -4.80
N SER A 232 -18.67 -9.86 -4.49
CA SER A 232 -17.97 -9.03 -3.50
C SER A 232 -16.77 -8.31 -4.10
N LEU A 233 -16.50 -7.11 -3.60
CA LEU A 233 -15.34 -6.30 -3.89
C LEU A 233 -14.64 -5.93 -2.57
N SER A 234 -13.41 -6.40 -2.38
CA SER A 234 -12.58 -6.13 -1.22
C SER A 234 -11.34 -5.33 -1.62
N PRO A 235 -10.96 -4.24 -0.92
CA PRO A 235 -9.87 -3.38 -1.34
C PRO A 235 -8.53 -4.09 -1.45
N GLY A 236 -7.74 -3.57 -2.40
CA GLY A 236 -6.47 -4.12 -2.82
C GLY A 236 -5.28 -3.93 -1.89
N PHE A 237 -5.46 -3.99 -0.56
CA PHE A 237 -4.41 -3.56 0.36
C PHE A 237 -3.23 -4.53 0.43
N ARG A 238 -2.05 -3.93 0.59
CA ARG A 238 -0.75 -4.62 0.71
C ARG A 238 -0.34 -4.93 2.14
N TRP A 239 -1.01 -4.35 3.14
CA TRP A 239 -0.82 -4.70 4.54
C TRP A 239 -1.65 -5.93 4.91
N GLY A 240 -1.17 -6.64 5.92
CA GLY A 240 -1.64 -7.96 6.31
C GLY A 240 -0.48 -8.83 6.77
N THR A 241 -0.82 -10.02 7.25
CA THR A 241 0.13 -11.06 7.68
C THR A 241 -0.17 -12.37 6.96
N THR A 242 0.66 -13.38 7.22
CA THR A 242 0.46 -14.74 6.68
C THR A 242 0.25 -15.68 7.85
N MET A 243 -0.77 -16.53 7.74
CA MET A 243 -0.96 -17.66 8.64
C MET A 243 -0.51 -18.95 7.98
N MET A 244 0.11 -19.81 8.76
CA MET A 244 0.60 -21.11 8.34
C MET A 244 -0.45 -22.20 8.55
N PRO A 245 -0.43 -23.29 7.76
CA PRO A 245 -1.25 -24.47 7.99
C PRO A 245 -1.21 -24.98 9.43
N GLY A 246 -2.36 -25.41 9.95
CA GLY A 246 -2.54 -25.95 11.29
C GLY A 246 -2.65 -24.90 12.40
N GLN A 247 -2.56 -23.61 12.09
CA GLN A 247 -2.73 -22.55 13.09
C GLN A 247 -4.21 -22.29 13.42
N ALA A 248 -4.47 -21.95 14.68
CA ALA A 248 -5.74 -21.39 15.10
C ALA A 248 -5.82 -19.92 14.68
N ILE A 249 -6.93 -19.54 14.05
CA ILE A 249 -7.20 -18.17 13.63
C ILE A 249 -7.81 -17.42 14.81
N THR A 250 -7.11 -16.40 15.29
CA THR A 250 -7.58 -15.53 16.38
C THR A 250 -8.22 -14.25 15.85
N PHE A 251 -8.86 -13.48 16.74
CA PHE A 251 -9.31 -12.14 16.38
C PHE A 251 -8.13 -11.21 16.05
N ASP A 252 -6.98 -11.37 16.70
CA ASP A 252 -5.79 -10.57 16.35
C ASP A 252 -5.40 -10.82 14.88
N ASP A 253 -5.36 -12.08 14.44
CA ASP A 253 -5.08 -12.45 13.04
C ASP A 253 -6.06 -11.81 12.07
N LEU A 254 -7.36 -11.88 12.36
CA LEU A 254 -8.40 -11.23 11.56
C LEU A 254 -8.19 -9.71 11.52
N SER A 255 -7.96 -9.10 12.67
CA SER A 255 -7.78 -7.65 12.79
C SER A 255 -6.60 -7.16 11.95
N THR A 256 -5.52 -7.95 11.84
CA THR A 256 -4.38 -7.61 10.97
C THR A 256 -4.72 -7.57 9.47
N GLN A 257 -5.88 -8.08 9.05
CA GLN A 257 -6.35 -8.03 7.65
C GLN A 257 -7.44 -6.97 7.41
N THR A 258 -8.15 -6.54 8.46
CA THR A 258 -9.42 -5.78 8.31
C THR A 258 -9.55 -4.53 9.16
N ALA A 259 -8.68 -4.30 10.15
CA ALA A 259 -8.84 -3.21 11.11
C ALA A 259 -8.48 -1.85 10.49
N MET A 260 -9.50 -1.14 9.99
CA MET A 260 -9.40 0.23 9.49
C MET A 260 -10.30 1.19 10.29
N THR A 261 -9.95 2.47 10.26
CA THR A 261 -10.74 3.56 10.88
C THR A 261 -12.03 3.90 10.11
N TYR A 262 -12.26 3.25 8.97
CA TYR A 262 -13.45 3.35 8.13
C TYR A 262 -13.79 1.99 7.52
N ALA A 263 -13.82 0.94 8.36
CA ALA A 263 -13.98 -0.45 7.92
C ALA A 263 -15.43 -0.85 7.58
N GLU A 264 -16.37 0.10 7.51
CA GLU A 264 -17.79 -0.18 7.36
C GLU A 264 -18.09 -0.93 6.05
N THR A 265 -18.95 -1.94 6.15
CA THR A 265 -19.43 -2.72 5.00
C THR A 265 -20.56 -2.01 4.25
N TYR A 266 -20.79 -2.41 3.00
CA TYR A 266 -21.94 -2.02 2.20
C TYR A 266 -22.47 -3.22 1.40
N ALA A 267 -23.75 -3.15 1.02
CA ALA A 267 -24.36 -3.99 0.00
C ALA A 267 -25.28 -3.11 -0.86
N ARG A 268 -25.02 -3.04 -2.16
CA ARG A 268 -25.71 -2.14 -3.11
C ARG A 268 -25.81 -2.79 -4.48
N ASP A 269 -26.76 -2.34 -5.30
CA ASP A 269 -26.90 -2.85 -6.66
C ASP A 269 -25.97 -2.11 -7.63
N PHE A 270 -25.23 -2.86 -8.43
CA PHE A 270 -24.36 -2.35 -9.49
C PHE A 270 -24.82 -2.95 -10.82
N SER A 271 -24.77 -2.18 -11.90
CA SER A 271 -24.95 -2.77 -13.23
C SER A 271 -23.72 -3.61 -13.60
N GLY A 272 -23.89 -4.57 -14.52
CA GLY A 272 -22.75 -5.31 -15.09
C GLY A 272 -21.72 -4.38 -15.75
N ALA A 273 -22.18 -3.26 -16.33
CA ALA A 273 -21.30 -2.22 -16.87
C ALA A 273 -20.46 -1.54 -15.78
N ASP A 274 -21.07 -1.16 -14.65
CA ASP A 274 -20.35 -0.53 -13.53
C ASP A 274 -19.29 -1.45 -12.94
N ILE A 275 -19.58 -2.76 -12.86
CA ILE A 275 -18.61 -3.77 -12.41
C ILE A 275 -17.42 -3.82 -13.37
N LYS A 276 -17.65 -3.86 -14.70
CA LYS A 276 -16.55 -3.84 -15.68
C LYS A 276 -15.72 -2.56 -15.55
N ILE A 277 -16.38 -1.40 -15.47
CA ILE A 277 -15.72 -0.10 -15.34
C ILE A 277 -14.85 -0.07 -14.09
N THR A 278 -15.36 -0.56 -12.95
CA THR A 278 -14.60 -0.64 -11.70
C THR A 278 -13.34 -1.49 -11.86
N LEU A 279 -13.44 -2.66 -12.50
CA LEU A 279 -12.27 -3.52 -12.72
C LEU A 279 -11.25 -2.87 -13.68
N GLU A 280 -11.71 -2.19 -14.73
CA GLU A 280 -10.84 -1.48 -15.68
C GLU A 280 -10.13 -0.28 -15.05
N ASP A 281 -10.84 0.50 -14.22
CA ASP A 281 -10.28 1.66 -13.53
C ASP A 281 -9.18 1.26 -12.54
N VAL A 282 -9.44 0.22 -11.75
CA VAL A 282 -8.43 -0.32 -10.83
C VAL A 282 -7.25 -0.95 -11.60
N ALA A 283 -7.53 -1.64 -12.71
CA ALA A 283 -6.47 -2.19 -13.56
C ALA A 283 -5.63 -1.08 -14.19
N ASP A 284 -6.22 0.05 -14.57
CA ASP A 284 -5.45 1.19 -15.07
C ASP A 284 -4.55 1.78 -14.00
N ASN A 285 -5.02 1.92 -12.75
CA ASN A 285 -4.18 2.40 -11.68
C ASN A 285 -2.94 1.53 -11.43
N LEU A 286 -3.08 0.20 -11.51
CA LEU A 286 -1.99 -0.74 -11.28
C LEU A 286 -1.06 -0.90 -12.49
N PHE A 287 -1.62 -0.90 -13.70
CA PHE A 287 -0.89 -1.19 -14.94
C PHE A 287 -0.74 0.03 -15.85
N ASN A 288 -0.82 1.24 -15.28
CA ASN A 288 -0.57 2.46 -16.04
C ASN A 288 0.90 2.47 -16.54
N PRO A 289 1.16 2.74 -17.83
CA PRO A 289 2.53 2.84 -18.33
C PRO A 289 3.30 4.02 -17.75
N ASP A 290 2.63 5.05 -17.25
CA ASP A 290 3.27 6.15 -16.51
C ASP A 290 3.24 5.88 -15.00
N PRO A 291 4.40 5.66 -14.35
CA PRO A 291 4.46 5.48 -12.91
C PRO A 291 3.85 6.63 -12.11
N PHE A 292 3.88 7.86 -12.60
CA PHE A 292 3.25 9.01 -11.93
C PHE A 292 1.71 8.99 -11.94
N LEU A 293 1.09 8.03 -12.63
CA LEU A 293 -0.35 7.77 -12.57
C LEU A 293 -0.68 6.52 -11.74
N GLN A 294 0.33 5.80 -11.25
CA GLN A 294 0.14 4.65 -10.38
C GLN A 294 -0.01 5.09 -8.93
N SER A 295 -1.03 4.57 -8.23
CA SER A 295 -1.23 4.85 -6.80
C SER A 295 -0.67 3.77 -5.88
N GLY A 296 -0.05 2.71 -6.41
CA GLY A 296 0.66 1.70 -5.63
C GLY A 296 -0.22 0.72 -4.85
N GLY A 297 -1.51 0.57 -5.23
CA GLY A 297 -2.39 -0.51 -4.78
C GLY A 297 -2.35 -1.70 -5.72
N ASP A 298 -2.93 -2.83 -5.30
CA ASP A 298 -3.14 -4.01 -6.16
C ASP A 298 -4.59 -4.03 -6.70
N MET A 299 -4.97 -5.03 -7.52
CA MET A 299 -6.36 -5.14 -8.00
C MET A 299 -7.34 -5.25 -6.84
N VAL A 300 -8.54 -4.69 -7.01
CA VAL A 300 -9.67 -5.00 -6.12
C VAL A 300 -9.86 -6.51 -6.11
N ARG A 301 -10.00 -7.10 -4.91
CA ARG A 301 -10.20 -8.54 -4.77
C ARG A 301 -11.67 -8.85 -4.99
N THR A 302 -11.93 -9.89 -5.76
CA THR A 302 -13.27 -10.19 -6.26
C THR A 302 -13.75 -11.54 -5.74
N GLY A 303 -15.01 -11.62 -5.32
CA GLY A 303 -15.68 -12.90 -5.08
C GLY A 303 -16.92 -13.04 -5.95
N GLY A 304 -17.25 -14.27 -6.33
CA GLY A 304 -18.46 -14.56 -7.12
C GLY A 304 -18.34 -14.28 -8.61
N ILE A 305 -17.17 -13.83 -9.09
CA ILE A 305 -16.85 -13.65 -10.50
C ILE A 305 -15.46 -14.19 -10.86
N SER A 306 -15.30 -14.58 -12.11
CA SER A 306 -14.02 -14.81 -12.78
C SER A 306 -13.90 -13.90 -14.01
N TYR A 307 -12.69 -13.54 -14.41
CA TYR A 307 -12.47 -12.70 -15.59
C TYR A 307 -11.08 -12.96 -16.20
N THR A 308 -10.88 -12.47 -17.41
CA THR A 308 -9.59 -12.47 -18.12
C THR A 308 -9.00 -11.07 -18.07
N ILE A 309 -7.68 -10.96 -17.85
CA ILE A 309 -6.94 -9.70 -17.86
C ILE A 309 -5.72 -9.75 -18.79
N ASP A 310 -5.59 -8.76 -19.69
CA ASP A 310 -4.35 -8.45 -20.41
C ASP A 310 -3.81 -7.08 -19.96
N PRO A 311 -2.80 -7.03 -19.06
CA PRO A 311 -2.34 -5.76 -18.50
C PRO A 311 -1.65 -4.85 -19.51
N ARG A 312 -1.30 -5.37 -20.71
CA ARG A 312 -0.62 -4.62 -21.78
C ARG A 312 -1.60 -3.85 -22.66
N LYS A 313 -2.90 -4.12 -22.53
CA LYS A 313 -3.95 -3.43 -23.28
C LYS A 313 -4.19 -2.03 -22.70
N PRO A 314 -4.70 -1.09 -23.52
CA PRO A 314 -5.12 0.22 -23.02
C PRO A 314 -6.31 0.09 -22.06
N ILE A 315 -6.53 1.15 -21.27
CA ILE A 315 -7.70 1.27 -20.39
C ILE A 315 -9.00 0.99 -21.14
N GLY A 316 -9.89 0.20 -20.52
CA GLY A 316 -11.19 -0.18 -21.09
C GLY A 316 -11.17 -1.48 -21.91
N GLU A 317 -9.97 -1.96 -22.27
CA GLU A 317 -9.74 -3.21 -23.01
C GLU A 317 -8.97 -4.26 -22.22
N ARG A 318 -8.57 -4.00 -20.95
CA ARG A 318 -7.79 -4.95 -20.17
C ARG A 318 -8.63 -6.13 -19.68
N ILE A 319 -9.90 -5.89 -19.35
CA ILE A 319 -10.79 -6.84 -18.69
C ILE A 319 -11.83 -7.40 -19.67
N THR A 320 -11.83 -8.72 -19.82
CA THR A 320 -12.74 -9.45 -20.72
C THR A 320 -13.29 -10.71 -20.05
N ASN A 321 -14.29 -11.34 -20.70
CA ASN A 321 -14.86 -12.64 -20.29
C ASN A 321 -15.27 -12.71 -18.80
N ILE A 322 -15.89 -11.64 -18.28
CA ILE A 322 -16.40 -11.65 -16.91
C ILE A 322 -17.56 -12.63 -16.81
N ARG A 323 -17.45 -13.59 -15.90
CA ARG A 323 -18.45 -14.64 -15.64
C ARG A 323 -18.77 -14.70 -14.15
N LEU A 324 -20.04 -14.93 -13.85
CA LEU A 324 -20.49 -15.22 -12.49
C LEU A 324 -20.04 -16.62 -12.07
N SER A 325 -20.01 -16.88 -10.76
CA SER A 325 -19.70 -18.19 -10.18
C SER A 325 -20.55 -19.36 -10.70
N ASN A 326 -21.75 -19.08 -11.22
CA ASN A 326 -22.60 -20.08 -11.88
C ASN A 326 -22.26 -20.31 -13.37
N GLY A 327 -21.17 -19.72 -13.88
CA GLY A 327 -20.68 -19.84 -15.25
C GLY A 327 -21.34 -18.92 -16.27
N LYS A 328 -22.43 -18.22 -15.90
CA LYS A 328 -23.12 -17.30 -16.82
C LYS A 328 -22.27 -16.04 -17.07
N PRO A 329 -22.27 -15.50 -18.30
CA PRO A 329 -21.61 -14.23 -18.58
C PRO A 329 -22.25 -13.08 -17.80
N LEU A 330 -21.44 -12.09 -17.44
CA LEU A 330 -21.94 -10.85 -16.86
C LEU A 330 -22.69 -10.03 -17.93
N GLU A 331 -23.98 -9.81 -17.72
CA GLU A 331 -24.82 -8.98 -18.59
C GLU A 331 -24.72 -7.49 -18.19
N ALA A 332 -24.39 -6.60 -19.15
CA ALA A 332 -24.07 -5.20 -18.88
C ALA A 332 -25.20 -4.41 -18.19
N ASN A 333 -26.45 -4.59 -18.65
CA ASN A 333 -27.60 -3.83 -18.16
C ASN A 333 -28.30 -4.49 -16.96
N LYS A 334 -27.83 -5.65 -16.52
CA LYS A 334 -28.41 -6.36 -15.38
C LYS A 334 -27.82 -5.81 -14.08
N MET A 335 -28.68 -5.66 -13.07
CA MET A 335 -28.27 -5.29 -11.72
C MET A 335 -27.84 -6.53 -10.95
N TYR A 336 -26.73 -6.42 -10.23
CA TYR A 336 -26.19 -7.43 -9.33
C TYR A 336 -25.99 -6.81 -7.96
N LYS A 337 -26.32 -7.56 -6.91
CA LYS A 337 -26.08 -7.12 -5.55
C LYS A 337 -24.59 -7.31 -5.24
N VAL A 338 -23.89 -6.21 -5.00
CA VAL A 338 -22.46 -6.18 -4.71
C VAL A 338 -22.24 -5.79 -3.26
N ALA A 339 -21.47 -6.62 -2.53
CA ALA A 339 -21.01 -6.32 -1.19
C ALA A 339 -19.54 -5.87 -1.19
N GLY A 340 -19.18 -4.96 -0.30
CA GLY A 340 -17.80 -4.53 -0.11
C GLY A 340 -17.62 -3.81 1.21
N TRP A 341 -16.47 -3.19 1.40
CA TRP A 341 -16.13 -2.46 2.62
C TRP A 341 -15.13 -1.34 2.36
N SER A 342 -14.93 -0.48 3.35
CA SER A 342 -13.91 0.58 3.31
C SER A 342 -14.12 1.62 2.19
N THR A 343 -15.32 2.20 2.14
CA THR A 343 -15.67 3.23 1.16
C THR A 343 -15.04 4.58 1.49
N VAL A 344 -14.34 5.18 0.52
CA VAL A 344 -13.69 6.49 0.68
C VAL A 344 -14.67 7.67 0.57
N GLY A 345 -15.65 7.60 -0.34
CA GLY A 345 -16.52 8.74 -0.65
C GLY A 345 -17.45 9.15 0.50
N ALA A 346 -18.19 8.19 1.05
CA ALA A 346 -19.06 8.42 2.21
C ALA A 346 -18.99 7.25 3.18
N LYS A 347 -19.25 7.52 4.46
CA LYS A 347 -19.36 6.46 5.47
C LYS A 347 -20.52 5.54 5.10
N SER A 348 -20.26 4.24 5.02
CA SER A 348 -21.30 3.24 4.81
C SER A 348 -21.97 2.89 6.14
N PRO A 349 -23.27 2.50 6.15
CA PRO A 349 -24.00 2.23 7.38
C PRO A 349 -23.75 0.83 7.95
N GLY A 350 -23.06 -0.04 7.22
CA GLY A 350 -22.80 -1.41 7.66
C GLY A 350 -21.83 -1.46 8.83
N GLU A 351 -21.85 -2.59 9.53
CA GLU A 351 -20.87 -2.93 10.54
C GLU A 351 -19.46 -2.99 9.95
N PRO A 352 -18.42 -2.83 10.78
CA PRO A 352 -17.05 -3.06 10.35
C PRO A 352 -16.86 -4.47 9.78
N VAL A 353 -16.08 -4.60 8.71
CA VAL A 353 -15.93 -5.86 7.97
C VAL A 353 -15.47 -7.03 8.85
N TRP A 354 -14.71 -6.80 9.92
CA TRP A 354 -14.27 -7.87 10.81
C TRP A 354 -15.45 -8.59 11.48
N GLU A 355 -16.58 -7.92 11.73
CA GLU A 355 -17.78 -8.56 12.28
C GLU A 355 -18.45 -9.47 11.25
N THR A 356 -18.56 -9.01 10.00
CA THR A 356 -19.02 -9.83 8.87
C THR A 356 -18.14 -11.07 8.70
N VAL A 357 -16.82 -10.89 8.68
CA VAL A 357 -15.86 -11.98 8.47
C VAL A 357 -15.86 -12.95 9.65
N GLU A 358 -15.89 -12.44 10.88
CA GLU A 358 -15.96 -13.27 12.08
C GLU A 358 -17.24 -14.13 12.11
N THR A 359 -18.38 -13.56 11.68
CA THR A 359 -19.65 -14.29 11.58
C THR A 359 -19.52 -15.49 10.64
N TYR A 360 -18.97 -15.26 9.44
CA TYR A 360 -18.71 -16.32 8.47
C TYR A 360 -17.71 -17.35 8.99
N MET A 361 -16.61 -16.92 9.61
CA MET A 361 -15.60 -17.83 10.15
C MET A 361 -16.14 -18.73 11.27
N LYS A 362 -17.03 -18.22 12.13
CA LYS A 362 -17.69 -19.03 13.17
C LYS A 362 -18.64 -20.08 12.60
N GLU A 363 -19.27 -19.78 11.47
CA GLU A 363 -20.11 -20.74 10.74
C GLU A 363 -19.25 -21.84 10.10
N MET A 364 -18.18 -21.45 9.40
CA MET A 364 -17.27 -22.37 8.71
C MET A 364 -16.42 -23.21 9.66
N LYS A 365 -15.98 -22.63 10.80
CA LYS A 365 -15.12 -23.19 11.86
C LYS A 365 -13.73 -23.63 11.44
N HIS A 366 -13.56 -24.13 10.22
CA HIS A 366 -12.33 -24.69 9.69
C HIS A 366 -12.23 -24.43 8.18
N PHE A 367 -11.04 -24.06 7.72
CA PHE A 367 -10.73 -23.82 6.30
C PHE A 367 -9.75 -24.86 5.76
N ASP A 368 -10.10 -25.50 4.65
CA ASP A 368 -9.29 -26.49 3.94
C ASP A 368 -9.44 -26.31 2.41
N LYS A 369 -8.74 -27.13 1.60
CA LYS A 369 -8.86 -27.06 0.12
C LYS A 369 -10.26 -27.28 -0.44
N LYS A 370 -11.17 -27.88 0.33
CA LYS A 370 -12.52 -28.21 -0.15
C LYS A 370 -13.43 -26.99 -0.05
N ASN A 371 -13.21 -26.13 0.95
CA ASN A 371 -14.06 -24.96 1.19
C ASN A 371 -13.35 -23.61 0.98
N LEU A 372 -12.04 -23.61 0.74
CA LEU A 372 -11.27 -22.41 0.40
C LEU A 372 -10.64 -22.56 -0.98
N LYS A 373 -11.26 -21.92 -1.98
CA LYS A 373 -10.75 -21.87 -3.36
C LYS A 373 -10.43 -20.43 -3.72
N VAL A 374 -9.15 -20.12 -3.90
CA VAL A 374 -8.70 -18.78 -4.32
C VAL A 374 -9.09 -18.54 -5.77
N ASP A 375 -9.93 -17.55 -6.00
CA ASP A 375 -10.27 -17.08 -7.35
C ASP A 375 -9.15 -16.18 -7.88
N ALA A 376 -8.61 -16.52 -9.04
CA ALA A 376 -7.62 -15.70 -9.75
C ALA A 376 -8.06 -15.51 -11.20
N PRO A 377 -7.81 -14.33 -11.80
CA PRO A 377 -8.16 -14.11 -13.19
C PRO A 377 -7.23 -14.86 -14.14
N ASP A 378 -7.75 -15.15 -15.33
CA ASP A 378 -6.95 -15.67 -16.43
C ASP A 378 -6.05 -14.56 -16.97
N MET A 379 -4.74 -14.67 -16.76
CA MET A 379 -3.78 -13.67 -17.20
C MET A 379 -3.27 -13.94 -18.61
N MET A 380 -3.38 -12.94 -19.48
CA MET A 380 -2.91 -12.98 -20.85
C MET A 380 -1.60 -12.22 -21.00
N GLY A 381 -0.69 -12.75 -21.83
CA GLY A 381 0.45 -11.97 -22.30
C GLY A 381 1.61 -11.74 -21.32
N VAL A 382 1.53 -12.33 -20.12
CA VAL A 382 2.54 -12.19 -19.05
C VAL A 382 3.25 -13.51 -18.71
N LYS A 383 2.98 -14.58 -19.47
CA LYS A 383 3.64 -15.87 -19.29
C LYS A 383 5.15 -15.72 -19.49
N GLY A 384 5.93 -16.16 -18.51
CA GLY A 384 7.40 -16.10 -18.57
C GLY A 384 8.00 -14.73 -18.24
N ASN A 385 7.23 -13.79 -17.71
CA ASN A 385 7.79 -12.55 -17.17
C ASN A 385 8.55 -12.87 -15.86
N PRO A 386 9.88 -12.67 -15.79
CA PRO A 386 10.67 -12.97 -14.59
C PRO A 386 10.47 -11.95 -13.46
N GLY A 387 9.74 -10.84 -13.70
CA GLY A 387 9.64 -9.72 -12.78
C GLY A 387 10.89 -8.85 -12.84
N ILE A 388 11.41 -8.44 -11.68
CA ILE A 388 12.68 -7.72 -11.59
C ILE A 388 13.82 -8.73 -11.78
N VAL A 389 14.55 -8.58 -12.88
CA VAL A 389 15.88 -9.20 -13.07
C VAL A 389 16.89 -8.15 -12.65
N LEU A 390 17.59 -8.41 -11.54
CA LEU A 390 18.66 -7.54 -11.04
C LEU A 390 19.97 -7.82 -11.80
#